data_AF-A0A8H8JDN9-F1
#
_entry.id   AF-A0A8H8JDN9-F1
#
_cell.length_a   1.000
_cell.length_b   1.000
_cell.length_c   1.000
_cell.angle_alpha   90.00
_cell.angle_beta   90.00
_cell.angle_gamma   90.00
#
_symmetry.space_group_name_H-M   'P 1'
#
loop_
_entity.id
_entity.type
_entity.pdbx_description
1 polymer ?
#
loop_
_entity_poly.entity_id
_entity_poly.type
_entity_poly.pdbx_seq_one_letter_code
_entity_poly.pdbx_strand_id
1 'polypeptide(L)'
;MPFPINIKKCTAAFIQPSRIFYIAYIKPLDSMKPSVTATIALITLGSTALGRTFTVYNACPFTIWPAVFTELNVGSAVPNVETGWEAPAYTTKTFSVPDNWKPGRIWGRRNCDFSTNPGPNSCLDGGCNGGLLCDPHTGTGVPPASVAEWTLEGDGNRDFYDVSLVDGYNLPMRITNNVGCHVADCPVDLGPDCPAPLKGPYDSSGFPVGCKASIHSKTDIMTSYI
;
A
#
# COMPACT_ATOMS: atom_id res chain seq x y z
N MET A 1 5.04 -11.83 -31.50
CA MET A 1 3.88 -12.09 -30.62
C MET A 1 4.32 -11.74 -29.20
N PRO A 2 3.93 -10.60 -28.62
CA PRO A 2 4.28 -10.31 -27.24
C PRO A 2 3.27 -11.01 -26.32
N PHE A 3 3.79 -11.66 -25.29
CA PHE A 3 3.02 -12.35 -24.26
C PHE A 3 2.05 -11.37 -23.56
N PRO A 4 0.81 -11.78 -23.24
CA PRO A 4 -0.06 -10.97 -22.41
C PRO A 4 0.58 -10.84 -21.03
N ILE A 5 0.98 -9.61 -20.65
CA ILE A 5 1.38 -9.29 -19.29
C ILE A 5 0.15 -9.53 -18.42
N ASN A 6 0.13 -10.66 -17.71
CA ASN A 6 -0.91 -10.95 -16.75
C ASN A 6 -0.61 -10.10 -15.50
N ILE A 7 -1.25 -8.92 -15.45
CA ILE A 7 -1.12 -7.93 -14.37
C ILE A 7 -1.41 -8.56 -12.98
N LYS A 8 -2.07 -9.73 -12.92
CA LYS A 8 -2.33 -10.45 -11.64
C LYS A 8 -1.10 -11.11 -11.02
N LYS A 9 0.02 -11.26 -11.73
CA LYS A 9 1.25 -11.85 -11.18
C LYS A 9 2.45 -11.06 -11.69
N CYS A 10 2.86 -10.05 -10.92
CA CYS A 10 4.19 -9.45 -11.07
C CYS A 10 5.22 -10.56 -10.86
N THR A 11 5.64 -11.18 -11.97
CA THR A 11 6.59 -12.28 -11.94
C THR A 11 7.97 -11.66 -12.09
N ALA A 12 8.81 -11.86 -11.08
CA ALA A 12 10.09 -11.17 -10.92
C ALA A 12 10.99 -11.30 -12.16
N ALA A 13 11.24 -10.17 -12.83
CA ALA A 13 12.36 -9.99 -13.73
C ALA A 13 13.05 -8.68 -13.33
N PHE A 14 14.29 -8.80 -12.83
CA PHE A 14 15.14 -7.68 -12.38
C PHE A 14 14.52 -6.75 -11.33
N ILE A 15 14.74 -7.07 -10.05
CA ILE A 15 14.52 -6.14 -8.93
C ILE A 15 15.51 -4.98 -9.13
N GLN A 16 15.03 -3.79 -9.46
CA GLN A 16 15.80 -2.56 -9.29
C GLN A 16 15.49 -2.02 -7.89
N PRO A 17 16.33 -2.31 -6.87
CA PRO A 17 16.02 -1.94 -5.48
C PRO A 17 15.88 -0.43 -5.25
N SER A 18 16.37 0.39 -6.18
CA SER A 18 16.38 1.85 -6.10
C SER A 18 15.06 2.54 -6.49
N ARG A 19 13.96 1.81 -6.74
CA ARG A 19 12.65 2.40 -7.13
C ARG A 19 11.44 1.78 -6.43
N ILE A 20 11.63 1.11 -5.29
CA ILE A 20 10.56 0.32 -4.65
C ILE A 20 9.99 1.05 -3.43
N PHE A 21 8.68 1.19 -3.38
CA PHE A 21 7.95 1.55 -2.17
C PHE A 21 7.88 0.34 -1.24
N TYR A 22 8.58 0.39 -0.11
CA TYR A 22 8.77 -0.75 0.77
C TYR A 22 7.96 -0.60 2.05
N ILE A 23 7.26 -1.67 2.45
CA ILE A 23 6.51 -1.71 3.69
C ILE A 23 6.92 -2.97 4.44
N ALA A 24 7.64 -2.80 5.55
CA ALA A 24 7.83 -3.87 6.51
C ALA A 24 6.75 -3.80 7.58
N TYR A 25 6.18 -4.94 7.96
CA TYR A 25 5.36 -5.03 9.16
C TYR A 25 5.92 -6.08 10.11
N ILE A 26 6.07 -5.68 11.37
CA ILE A 26 6.69 -6.46 12.43
C ILE A 26 5.58 -6.90 13.38
N LYS A 27 5.38 -8.21 13.48
CA LYS A 27 4.51 -8.81 14.49
C LYS A 27 5.32 -9.02 15.78
N PRO A 28 4.88 -8.47 16.92
CA PRO A 28 5.53 -8.74 18.21
C PRO A 28 5.54 -10.24 18.50
N LEU A 29 6.70 -10.75 18.93
CA LEU A 29 6.91 -12.17 19.24
C LEU A 29 6.02 -12.66 20.40
N ASP A 30 5.48 -11.75 21.20
CA ASP A 30 4.67 -12.03 22.40
C ASP A 30 3.24 -12.50 22.10
N SER A 31 2.85 -12.61 20.82
CA SER A 31 1.55 -13.18 20.42
C SER A 31 1.51 -14.72 20.46
N MET A 32 2.62 -15.39 20.78
CA MET A 32 2.59 -16.77 21.27
C MET A 32 2.23 -16.78 22.75
N LYS A 33 0.94 -17.02 23.06
CA LYS A 33 0.43 -17.13 24.44
C LYS A 33 1.36 -17.99 25.30
N PRO A 34 2.04 -17.44 26.31
CA PRO A 34 2.77 -18.27 27.25
C PRO A 34 1.74 -18.95 28.17
N SER A 35 1.76 -20.29 28.21
CA SER A 35 1.04 -21.06 29.22
C SER A 35 1.79 -20.87 30.55
N VAL A 36 1.40 -19.87 31.33
CA VAL A 36 2.03 -19.57 32.63
C VAL A 36 1.08 -19.95 33.75
N THR A 37 1.43 -21.04 34.44
CA THR A 37 0.90 -21.42 35.75
C THR A 37 1.12 -20.31 36.77
N ALA A 38 0.07 -20.02 37.55
CA ALA A 38 -0.08 -18.83 38.39
C ALA A 38 0.98 -18.67 39.50
N THR A 39 1.53 -17.46 39.63
CA THR A 39 2.08 -16.93 40.89
C THR A 39 1.72 -15.45 40.97
N ILE A 40 1.03 -15.04 42.03
CA ILE A 40 0.46 -13.69 42.17
C ILE A 40 1.57 -12.73 42.65
N ALA A 41 2.07 -11.89 41.74
CA ALA A 41 2.82 -10.69 42.04
C ALA A 41 2.07 -9.48 41.45
N LEU A 42 1.85 -8.45 42.27
CA LEU A 42 1.11 -7.24 41.87
C LEU A 42 2.01 -6.39 40.96
N ILE A 43 2.00 -6.67 39.67
CA ILE A 43 2.72 -5.92 38.64
C ILE A 43 1.78 -4.83 38.13
N THR A 44 2.22 -3.57 38.17
CA THR A 44 1.58 -2.47 37.45
C THR A 44 1.62 -2.81 35.96
N LEU A 45 0.51 -3.29 35.41
CA LEU A 45 0.33 -3.50 33.98
C LEU A 45 0.36 -2.13 33.29
N GLY A 46 1.53 -1.72 32.83
CA GLY A 46 1.59 -0.76 31.73
C GLY A 46 0.88 -1.41 30.56
N SER A 47 -0.18 -0.77 30.05
CA SER A 47 -0.89 -1.22 28.86
C SER A 47 0.11 -1.28 27.71
N THR A 48 0.66 -2.46 27.42
CA THR A 48 1.30 -2.71 26.14
C THR A 48 0.19 -2.58 25.11
N ALA A 49 0.23 -1.54 24.29
CA ALA A 49 -0.68 -1.43 23.17
C ALA A 49 -0.44 -2.67 22.29
N LEU A 50 -1.39 -3.61 22.31
CA LEU A 50 -1.40 -4.77 21.43
C LEU A 50 -1.53 -4.26 20.00
N GLY A 51 -0.49 -4.48 19.20
CA GLY A 51 -0.40 -3.93 17.85
C GLY A 51 0.85 -4.39 17.11
N ARG A 52 0.76 -4.41 15.79
CA ARG A 52 1.89 -4.61 14.87
C ARG A 52 2.60 -3.28 14.64
N THR A 53 3.91 -3.33 14.42
CA THR A 53 4.68 -2.14 14.02
C THR A 53 4.82 -2.13 12.51
N PHE A 54 4.37 -1.06 11.86
CA PHE A 54 4.54 -0.88 10.43
C PHE A 54 5.64 0.13 10.17
N THR A 55 6.49 -0.18 9.20
CA THR A 55 7.61 0.64 8.75
C THR A 55 7.48 0.84 7.25
N VAL A 56 7.13 2.05 6.84
CA VAL A 56 7.03 2.47 5.45
C VAL A 56 8.33 3.15 5.06
N TYR A 57 9.02 2.62 4.06
CA TYR A 57 10.29 3.12 3.54
C TYR A 57 10.14 3.50 2.07
N ASN A 58 10.46 4.76 1.76
CA ASN A 58 10.57 5.21 0.39
C ASN A 58 11.95 4.85 -0.17
N ALA A 59 12.09 3.71 -0.87
CA ALA A 59 13.34 3.37 -1.55
C ALA A 59 13.47 4.02 -2.94
N CYS A 60 12.52 4.87 -3.34
CA CYS A 60 12.59 5.59 -4.61
C CYS A 60 13.59 6.76 -4.52
N PRO A 61 14.19 7.17 -5.65
CA PRO A 61 15.15 8.28 -5.69
C PRO A 61 14.45 9.64 -5.77
N PHE A 62 13.16 9.70 -5.41
CA PHE A 62 12.30 10.87 -5.48
C PHE A 62 11.30 10.86 -4.33
N THR A 63 10.73 12.03 -4.01
CA THR A 63 9.67 12.17 -3.01
C THR A 63 8.40 11.45 -3.45
N ILE A 64 7.80 10.70 -2.53
CA ILE A 64 6.46 10.16 -2.66
C ILE A 64 5.59 10.69 -1.52
N TRP A 65 4.28 10.61 -1.68
CA TRP A 65 3.34 10.91 -0.60
C TRP A 65 2.54 9.66 -0.27
N PRO A 66 2.97 8.85 0.71
CA PRO A 66 2.16 7.72 1.12
C PRO A 66 0.81 8.17 1.66
N ALA A 67 -0.17 7.29 1.56
CA ALA A 67 -1.50 7.46 2.07
C ALA A 67 -1.98 6.17 2.74
N VAL A 68 -2.81 6.32 3.78
CA VAL A 68 -3.37 5.23 4.58
C VAL A 68 -4.89 5.36 4.57
N PHE A 69 -5.57 4.27 4.28
CA PHE A 69 -7.03 4.20 4.32
C PHE A 69 -7.48 2.99 5.14
N THR A 70 -8.58 3.19 5.88
CA THR A 70 -9.28 2.14 6.62
C THR A 70 -10.73 2.14 6.16
N GLU A 71 -11.28 0.99 5.78
CA GLU A 71 -12.71 0.89 5.47
C GLU A 71 -13.53 0.86 6.76
N LEU A 72 -13.92 2.06 7.21
CA LEU A 72 -14.60 2.25 8.49
C LEU A 72 -16.00 1.63 8.55
N ASN A 73 -16.58 1.25 7.40
CA ASN A 73 -17.85 0.51 7.35
C ASN A 73 -17.68 -0.98 7.71
N VAL A 74 -16.44 -1.51 7.67
CA VAL A 74 -16.14 -2.92 7.96
C VAL A 74 -15.40 -3.08 9.29
N GLY A 75 -14.51 -2.14 9.64
CA GLY A 75 -13.75 -2.19 10.89
C GLY A 75 -13.43 -0.80 11.44
N SER A 76 -13.39 -0.65 12.76
CA SER A 76 -13.16 0.64 13.44
C SER A 76 -11.72 0.86 13.91
N ALA A 77 -10.86 -0.15 13.77
CA ALA A 77 -9.47 -0.07 14.18
C ALA A 77 -8.67 0.77 13.18
N VAL A 78 -7.97 1.80 13.65
CA VAL A 78 -7.22 2.74 12.79
C VAL A 78 -5.75 2.78 13.24
N PRO A 79 -4.79 2.71 12.30
CA PRO A 79 -3.37 2.93 12.58
C PRO A 79 -3.08 4.27 13.29
N ASN A 80 -2.06 4.31 14.14
CA ASN A 80 -1.60 5.54 14.78
C ASN A 80 -0.66 6.34 13.84
N VAL A 81 -1.21 6.79 12.72
CA VAL A 81 -0.53 7.63 11.72
C VAL A 81 -1.57 8.48 11.00
N GLU A 82 -1.17 9.65 10.48
CA GLU A 82 -2.03 10.45 9.63
C GLU A 82 -2.36 9.73 8.30
N THR A 83 -3.49 10.09 7.68
CA THR A 83 -4.00 9.46 6.45
C THR A 83 -3.16 9.77 5.20
N GLY A 84 -2.15 10.62 5.33
CA GLY A 84 -1.09 10.77 4.33
C GLY A 84 0.01 11.73 4.77
N TRP A 85 1.22 11.54 4.24
CA TRP A 85 2.39 12.34 4.60
C TRP A 85 3.33 12.50 3.41
N GLU A 86 4.28 13.43 3.51
CA GLU A 86 5.39 13.54 2.56
C GLU A 86 6.55 12.63 3.01
N ALA A 87 7.04 11.80 2.09
CA ALA A 87 8.20 10.94 2.30
C ALA A 87 9.27 11.27 1.25
N PRO A 88 10.28 12.09 1.58
CA PRO A 88 11.43 12.32 0.71
C PRO A 88 12.15 11.03 0.35
N ALA A 89 13.00 11.07 -0.67
CA ALA A 89 13.79 9.92 -1.10
C ALA A 89 14.56 9.29 0.07
N TYR A 90 14.51 7.96 0.18
CA TYR A 90 15.22 7.16 1.18
C TYR A 90 14.86 7.47 2.64
N THR A 91 13.64 7.94 2.89
CA THR A 91 13.12 8.18 4.24
C THR A 91 12.22 7.05 4.72
N THR A 92 12.15 6.91 6.04
CA THR A 92 11.36 5.88 6.71
C THR A 92 10.39 6.51 7.69
N LYS A 93 9.19 5.95 7.80
CA LYS A 93 8.23 6.27 8.84
C LYS A 93 7.72 5.00 9.51
N THR A 94 7.74 4.98 10.83
CA THR A 94 7.29 3.84 11.65
C THR A 94 6.13 4.25 12.52
N PHE A 95 5.10 3.40 12.61
CA PHE A 95 3.91 3.64 13.42
C PHE A 95 3.30 2.32 13.91
N SER A 96 2.44 2.42 14.93
CA SER A 96 1.71 1.28 15.48
C SER A 96 0.39 1.06 14.72
N VAL A 97 0.06 -0.19 14.48
CA VAL A 97 -1.16 -0.65 13.81
C VAL A 97 -1.90 -1.62 14.73
N PRO A 98 -3.17 -1.39 15.05
CA PRO A 98 -3.95 -2.31 15.88
C PRO A 98 -4.02 -3.71 15.28
N ASP A 99 -4.09 -4.73 16.13
CA ASP A 99 -4.03 -6.13 15.70
C ASP A 99 -5.21 -6.56 14.83
N ASN A 100 -6.33 -5.85 14.92
CA ASN A 100 -7.57 -6.09 14.17
C ASN A 100 -7.81 -5.06 13.05
N TRP A 101 -6.77 -4.41 12.52
CA TRP A 101 -6.91 -3.49 11.38
C TRP A 101 -7.33 -4.26 10.12
N LYS A 102 -8.60 -4.10 9.73
CA LYS A 102 -9.17 -4.73 8.53
C LYS A 102 -10.42 -4.01 8.00
N PRO A 103 -10.55 -3.87 6.67
CA PRO A 103 -9.47 -3.91 5.68
C PRO A 103 -8.66 -2.59 5.73
N GLY A 104 -7.34 -2.74 5.69
CA GLY A 104 -6.38 -1.64 5.70
C GLY A 104 -5.68 -1.50 4.36
N ARG A 105 -5.42 -0.27 3.92
CA ARG A 105 -4.74 0.02 2.65
C ARG A 105 -3.65 1.06 2.82
N ILE A 106 -2.53 0.85 2.13
CA ILE A 106 -1.44 1.82 1.99
C ILE A 106 -1.03 1.91 0.53
N TRP A 107 -0.89 3.11 0.00
CA TRP A 107 -0.38 3.33 -1.35
C TRP A 107 0.52 4.58 -1.40
N GLY A 108 1.31 4.69 -2.46
CA GLY A 108 2.15 5.86 -2.72
C GLY A 108 1.53 6.77 -3.78
N ARG A 109 1.78 8.07 -3.67
CA ARG A 109 1.38 9.10 -4.63
C ARG A 109 2.62 9.83 -5.14
N ARG A 110 2.59 10.32 -6.38
CA ARG A 110 3.72 11.07 -6.97
C ARG A 110 3.31 12.43 -7.51
N ASN A 111 4.31 13.30 -7.61
CA ASN A 111 4.22 14.63 -8.19
C ASN A 111 3.02 15.40 -7.64
N CYS A 112 2.92 15.46 -6.30
CA CYS A 112 1.83 16.11 -5.62
C CYS A 112 2.09 17.61 -5.40
N ASP A 113 1.06 18.41 -5.62
CA ASP A 113 0.99 19.81 -5.22
C ASP A 113 -0.36 20.06 -4.52
N PHE A 114 -0.29 20.37 -3.22
CA PHE A 114 -1.45 20.63 -2.38
C PHE A 114 -1.73 22.13 -2.18
N SER A 115 -0.96 23.01 -2.83
CA SER A 115 -1.05 24.47 -2.62
C SER A 115 -2.30 25.10 -3.27
N THR A 116 -2.84 24.50 -4.34
CA THR A 116 -3.92 25.09 -5.15
C THR A 116 -5.27 24.40 -5.00
N ASN A 117 -5.31 23.11 -4.70
CA ASN A 117 -6.56 22.34 -4.58
C ASN A 117 -6.30 21.08 -3.73
N PRO A 118 -6.85 20.92 -2.51
CA PRO A 118 -6.69 19.73 -1.67
C PRO A 118 -7.64 18.58 -2.10
N GLY A 119 -7.64 18.26 -3.39
CA GLY A 119 -8.53 17.28 -4.00
C GLY A 119 -7.81 16.07 -4.58
N PRO A 120 -8.55 15.13 -5.19
CA PRO A 120 -7.97 13.92 -5.76
C PRO A 120 -6.95 14.17 -6.88
N ASN A 121 -7.03 15.34 -7.54
CA ASN A 121 -6.14 15.72 -8.63
C ASN A 121 -4.91 16.52 -8.17
N SER A 122 -4.65 16.63 -6.86
CA SER A 122 -3.42 17.25 -6.34
C SER A 122 -2.17 16.48 -6.73
N CYS A 123 -2.29 15.18 -6.98
CA CYS A 123 -1.17 14.31 -7.37
C CYS A 123 -1.36 13.84 -8.81
N LEU A 124 -0.25 13.65 -9.51
CA LEU A 124 -0.27 13.12 -10.88
C LEU A 124 -0.87 11.71 -10.92
N ASP A 125 -0.60 10.89 -9.90
CA ASP A 125 -1.18 9.57 -9.69
C ASP A 125 -1.46 9.28 -8.22
N GLY A 126 -2.39 8.35 -7.97
CA GLY A 126 -2.77 7.91 -6.63
C GLY A 126 -3.41 8.97 -5.72
N GLY A 127 -3.72 10.17 -6.22
CA GLY A 127 -4.26 11.25 -5.38
C GLY A 127 -5.59 10.88 -4.72
N CYS A 128 -5.98 11.55 -3.65
CA CYS A 128 -7.19 11.21 -2.87
C CYS A 128 -7.96 12.48 -2.50
N ASN A 129 -9.25 12.33 -2.20
CA ASN A 129 -10.00 13.46 -1.61
C ASN A 129 -9.35 13.86 -0.28
N GLY A 130 -9.30 15.16 0.03
CA GLY A 130 -8.63 15.69 1.23
C GLY A 130 -7.19 16.17 0.99
N GLY A 131 -6.58 15.84 -0.16
CA GLY A 131 -5.25 16.32 -0.52
C GLY A 131 -4.17 15.55 0.24
N LEU A 132 -3.29 16.24 0.99
CA LEU A 132 -2.20 15.58 1.71
C LEU A 132 -2.72 14.53 2.69
N LEU A 133 -3.74 14.92 3.47
CA LEU A 133 -4.47 14.06 4.39
C LEU A 133 -5.69 13.52 3.68
N CYS A 134 -5.64 12.24 3.28
CA CYS A 134 -6.79 11.63 2.62
C CYS A 134 -8.01 11.61 3.55
N ASP A 135 -9.18 11.88 2.98
CA ASP A 135 -10.46 11.78 3.66
C ASP A 135 -10.72 10.30 4.03
N PRO A 136 -10.88 9.97 5.33
CA PRO A 136 -11.04 8.59 5.78
C PRO A 136 -12.36 7.93 5.36
N HIS A 137 -13.28 8.66 4.73
CA HIS A 137 -14.61 8.16 4.36
C HIS A 137 -14.85 8.01 2.85
N THR A 138 -13.89 8.40 2.00
CA THR A 138 -14.12 8.49 0.54
C THR A 138 -13.44 7.39 -0.29
N GLY A 139 -12.89 6.36 0.38
CA GLY A 139 -12.24 5.24 -0.28
C GLY A 139 -10.75 5.45 -0.54
N THR A 140 -10.21 4.62 -1.42
CA THR A 140 -8.78 4.63 -1.82
C THR A 140 -8.51 5.71 -2.88
N GLY A 141 -7.24 6.00 -3.14
CA GLY A 141 -6.82 6.99 -4.13
C GLY A 141 -7.33 6.74 -5.55
N VAL A 142 -7.28 7.79 -6.37
CA VAL A 142 -7.69 7.80 -7.77
C VAL A 142 -6.70 6.97 -8.60
N PRO A 143 -7.19 5.94 -9.32
CA PRO A 143 -6.39 5.13 -10.22
C PRO A 143 -5.64 5.95 -11.30
N PRO A 144 -4.44 5.52 -11.72
CA PRO A 144 -3.81 4.27 -11.34
C PRO A 144 -3.06 4.35 -10.00
N ALA A 145 -3.18 3.30 -9.18
CA ALA A 145 -2.46 3.17 -7.91
C ALA A 145 -2.16 1.70 -7.63
N SER A 146 -0.89 1.38 -7.42
CA SER A 146 -0.51 0.13 -6.77
C SER A 146 -0.90 0.24 -5.29
N VAL A 147 -1.56 -0.77 -4.72
CA VAL A 147 -2.06 -0.72 -3.34
C VAL A 147 -1.52 -1.91 -2.54
N ALA A 148 -1.01 -1.68 -1.34
CA ALA A 148 -0.81 -2.75 -0.37
C ALA A 148 -2.05 -2.88 0.51
N GLU A 149 -2.56 -4.10 0.65
CA GLU A 149 -3.79 -4.40 1.37
C GLU A 149 -3.50 -5.31 2.57
N TRP A 150 -4.22 -5.12 3.67
CA TRP A 150 -4.15 -5.96 4.87
C TRP A 150 -5.53 -6.33 5.40
N THR A 151 -5.64 -7.57 5.87
CA THR A 151 -6.66 -8.04 6.80
C THR A 151 -5.92 -8.69 7.96
N LEU A 152 -5.71 -7.94 9.04
CA LEU A 152 -5.06 -8.45 10.24
C LEU A 152 -6.07 -9.17 11.14
N GLU A 153 -5.63 -10.26 11.78
CA GLU A 153 -6.51 -11.15 12.54
C GLU A 153 -7.77 -11.53 11.75
N GLY A 154 -7.56 -11.95 10.50
CA GLY A 154 -8.59 -12.52 9.64
C GLY A 154 -9.00 -13.92 10.07
N ASP A 155 -9.44 -14.73 9.10
CA ASP A 155 -9.84 -16.11 9.36
C ASP A 155 -8.73 -16.90 10.10
N GLY A 156 -9.12 -17.58 11.19
CA GLY A 156 -8.21 -18.32 12.05
C GLY A 156 -7.13 -17.47 12.74
N ASN A 157 -7.37 -16.17 12.96
CA ASN A 157 -6.40 -15.20 13.51
C ASN A 157 -5.12 -15.06 12.68
N ARG A 158 -5.22 -15.31 11.37
CA ARG A 158 -4.11 -15.15 10.42
C ARG A 158 -4.10 -13.74 9.84
N ASP A 159 -2.91 -13.30 9.48
CA ASP A 159 -2.73 -12.04 8.75
C ASP A 159 -2.74 -12.34 7.25
N PHE A 160 -3.59 -11.63 6.52
CA PHE A 160 -3.62 -11.65 5.08
C PHE A 160 -3.14 -10.31 4.56
N TYR A 161 -2.28 -10.34 3.55
CA TYR A 161 -1.75 -9.15 2.91
C TYR A 161 -1.34 -9.47 1.48
N ASP A 162 -1.43 -8.47 0.62
CA ASP A 162 -1.05 -8.56 -0.77
C ASP A 162 -0.70 -7.18 -1.35
N VAL A 163 -0.02 -7.21 -2.50
CA VAL A 163 0.14 -6.05 -3.37
C VAL A 163 -0.84 -6.21 -4.52
N SER A 164 -1.77 -5.28 -4.61
CA SER A 164 -2.90 -5.29 -5.54
C SER A 164 -2.70 -4.25 -6.64
N LEU A 165 -2.96 -4.67 -7.88
CA LEU A 165 -2.99 -3.81 -9.07
C LEU A 165 -4.41 -3.72 -9.66
N VAL A 166 -5.44 -4.03 -8.86
CA VAL A 166 -6.85 -3.88 -9.27
C VAL A 166 -7.14 -2.44 -9.66
N ASP A 167 -6.54 -1.50 -8.93
CA ASP A 167 -6.62 -0.06 -9.19
C ASP A 167 -5.54 0.43 -10.16
N GLY A 168 -4.86 -0.48 -10.87
CA GLY A 168 -3.76 -0.18 -11.78
C GLY A 168 -2.40 -0.16 -11.07
N TYR A 169 -1.42 0.42 -11.75
CA TYR A 169 -0.04 0.50 -11.31
C TYR A 169 0.47 1.93 -11.37
N ASN A 170 1.17 2.37 -10.33
CA ASN A 170 1.92 3.63 -10.36
C ASN A 170 3.35 3.43 -9.84
N LEU A 171 3.52 2.82 -8.68
CA LEU A 171 4.81 2.61 -8.04
C LEU A 171 5.10 1.10 -7.86
N PRO A 172 6.36 0.66 -8.00
CA PRO A 172 6.76 -0.66 -7.54
C PRO A 172 6.57 -0.74 -6.03
N MET A 173 6.08 -1.87 -5.52
CA MET A 173 5.76 -2.03 -4.11
C MET A 173 6.19 -3.38 -3.57
N ARG A 174 6.57 -3.43 -2.30
CA ARG A 174 6.94 -4.67 -1.61
C ARG A 174 6.53 -4.65 -0.15
N ILE A 175 5.92 -5.75 0.29
CA ILE A 175 5.58 -6.04 1.68
C ILE A 175 6.49 -7.15 2.21
N THR A 176 7.13 -6.92 3.34
CA THR A 176 7.91 -7.93 4.07
C THR A 176 7.47 -8.04 5.53
N ASN A 177 7.90 -9.12 6.18
CA ASN A 177 7.57 -9.41 7.57
C ASN A 177 8.75 -10.04 8.30
N ASN A 178 8.71 -9.99 9.63
CA ASN A 178 9.72 -10.56 10.53
C ASN A 178 9.44 -12.01 10.95
N VAL A 179 8.35 -12.63 10.49
CA VAL A 179 7.87 -13.95 10.94
C VAL A 179 8.05 -15.06 9.91
N GLY A 180 8.73 -14.77 8.79
CA GLY A 180 9.06 -15.76 7.76
C GLY A 180 7.94 -16.11 6.78
N CYS A 181 6.85 -15.32 6.73
CA CYS A 181 5.82 -15.46 5.70
C CYS A 181 6.31 -14.94 4.33
N HIS A 182 5.60 -15.33 3.27
CA HIS A 182 5.92 -14.94 1.88
C HIS A 182 5.98 -13.42 1.67
N VAL A 183 6.94 -12.95 0.86
CA VAL A 183 7.05 -11.53 0.47
C VAL A 183 6.02 -11.23 -0.62
N ALA A 184 5.08 -10.31 -0.39
CA ALA A 184 4.18 -9.84 -1.44
C ALA A 184 4.81 -8.65 -2.17
N ASP A 185 5.06 -8.73 -3.47
CA ASP A 185 5.67 -7.63 -4.22
C ASP A 185 5.20 -7.50 -5.68
N CYS A 186 5.35 -6.27 -6.17
CA CYS A 186 5.42 -5.94 -7.58
C CYS A 186 6.63 -5.03 -7.80
N PRO A 187 7.83 -5.60 -8.00
CA PRO A 187 9.09 -4.86 -7.92
C PRO A 187 9.51 -4.19 -9.24
N VAL A 188 8.75 -4.40 -10.32
CA VAL A 188 9.10 -3.94 -11.68
C VAL A 188 8.38 -2.63 -12.01
N ASP A 189 9.04 -1.77 -12.78
CA ASP A 189 8.40 -0.60 -13.38
C ASP A 189 7.53 -1.01 -14.58
N LEU A 190 6.21 -1.03 -14.39
CA LEU A 190 5.26 -1.40 -15.44
C LEU A 190 4.93 -0.24 -16.39
N GLY A 191 5.31 1.00 -16.06
CA GLY A 191 5.02 2.18 -16.87
C GLY A 191 5.53 2.07 -18.31
N PRO A 192 6.82 1.76 -18.53
CA PRO A 192 7.41 1.62 -19.87
C PRO A 192 6.76 0.54 -20.74
N ASP A 193 6.39 -0.60 -20.15
CA ASP A 193 5.83 -1.75 -20.87
C ASP A 193 4.30 -1.78 -20.87
N CYS A 194 3.65 -0.78 -20.27
CA CYS A 194 2.19 -0.70 -20.23
C CYS A 194 1.60 -0.62 -21.66
N PRO A 195 0.57 -1.43 -21.99
CA PRO A 195 -0.11 -1.35 -23.28
C PRO A 195 -0.66 0.05 -23.56
N ALA A 196 -0.57 0.51 -24.81
CA ALA A 196 -0.92 1.88 -25.20
C ALA A 196 -2.29 2.38 -24.70
N PRO A 197 -3.38 1.57 -24.70
CA PRO A 197 -4.69 2.03 -24.20
C PRO A 197 -4.75 2.30 -22.69
N LEU A 198 -3.81 1.71 -21.92
CA LEU A 198 -3.77 1.77 -20.46
C LEU A 198 -2.62 2.64 -19.95
N LYS A 199 -1.65 2.96 -20.81
CA LYS A 199 -0.42 3.66 -20.46
C LYS A 199 -0.69 5.11 -20.07
N GLY A 200 -0.16 5.48 -18.91
CA GLY A 200 -0.31 6.81 -18.33
C GLY A 200 -0.79 6.75 -16.87
N PRO A 201 -0.71 7.86 -16.14
CA PRO A 201 -0.38 9.22 -16.61
C PRO A 201 1.10 9.38 -16.99
N TYR A 202 1.42 10.50 -17.64
CA TYR A 202 2.77 10.87 -18.06
C TYR A 202 3.28 12.02 -17.21
N ASP A 203 4.55 11.99 -16.82
CA ASP A 203 5.19 13.12 -16.16
C ASP A 203 5.57 14.24 -17.14
N SER A 204 6.18 15.32 -16.63
CA SER A 204 6.60 16.47 -17.44
C SER A 204 7.69 16.14 -18.47
N SER A 205 8.39 15.01 -18.34
CA SER A 205 9.36 14.52 -19.33
C SER A 205 8.70 13.67 -20.43
N GLY A 206 7.41 13.37 -20.29
CA GLY A 206 6.69 12.44 -21.16
C GLY A 206 6.92 10.97 -20.81
N PHE A 207 7.49 10.66 -19.64
CA PHE A 207 7.66 9.30 -19.18
C PHE A 207 6.34 8.76 -18.61
N PRO A 208 5.89 7.55 -19.02
CA PRO A 208 4.68 6.95 -18.49
C PRO A 208 4.91 6.48 -17.06
N VAL A 209 4.41 7.23 -16.10
CA VAL A 209 4.58 6.90 -14.68
C VAL A 209 3.55 5.87 -14.21
N GLY A 210 2.40 5.73 -14.88
CA GLY A 210 1.37 4.76 -14.49
C GLY A 210 0.89 3.82 -15.60
N CYS A 211 0.13 2.82 -15.18
CA CYS A 211 -0.60 1.90 -16.03
C CYS A 211 -1.98 1.65 -15.45
N LYS A 212 -3.04 2.01 -16.17
CA LYS A 212 -4.43 1.81 -15.73
C LYS A 212 -4.79 0.32 -15.74
N ALA A 213 -5.63 -0.10 -14.80
CA ALA A 213 -6.27 -1.40 -14.89
C ALA A 213 -7.25 -1.44 -16.08
N SER A 214 -7.43 -2.61 -16.68
CA SER A 214 -8.33 -2.81 -17.83
C SER A 214 -9.77 -2.41 -17.54
N ILE A 215 -10.23 -2.60 -16.30
CA ILE A 215 -11.57 -2.21 -15.82
C ILE A 215 -11.83 -0.70 -15.93
N HIS A 216 -10.78 0.12 -16.04
CA HIS A 216 -10.87 1.58 -16.17
C HIS A 216 -10.68 2.05 -17.62
N SER A 217 -10.61 1.14 -18.60
CA SER A 217 -10.52 1.50 -20.02
C SER A 217 -11.92 1.72 -20.61
N LYS A 218 -12.10 2.81 -21.37
CA LYS A 218 -13.38 3.17 -22.05
C LYS A 218 -13.75 2.22 -23.19
N THR A 219 -12.99 1.15 -23.39
CA THR A 219 -13.29 0.06 -24.31
C THR A 219 -13.83 -1.09 -23.49
N ASP A 220 -15.16 -1.21 -23.44
CA ASP A 220 -15.90 -2.41 -23.04
C ASP A 220 -15.58 -3.59 -23.98
N ILE A 221 -14.34 -4.06 -23.94
CA ILE A 221 -13.93 -5.31 -24.58
C ILE A 221 -12.92 -5.94 -23.63
N MET A 222 -13.42 -6.61 -22.59
CA MET A 222 -12.83 -7.81 -21.98
C MET A 222 -13.73 -8.27 -20.81
N THR A 223 -15.02 -8.45 -21.08
CA THR A 223 -15.94 -9.25 -20.23
C THR A 223 -15.73 -10.76 -20.46
N SER A 224 -14.52 -11.17 -20.82
CA SER A 224 -14.23 -12.56 -21.15
C SER A 224 -12.77 -12.82 -20.85
N TYR A 225 -12.43 -13.03 -19.59
CA TYR A 225 -11.33 -13.86 -19.07
C TYR A 225 -11.26 -13.61 -17.55
N ILE A 226 -12.34 -13.98 -16.87
CA ILE A 226 -12.30 -14.41 -15.47
C ILE A 226 -12.24 -15.94 -15.52
#